data_AF-A0A942GMK2-F1
#
_entry.id   AF-A0A942GMK2-F1
#
_cell.length_a   1.000
_cell.length_b   1.000
_cell.length_c   1.000
_cell.angle_alpha   90.00
_cell.angle_beta   90.00
_cell.angle_gamma   90.00
#
_symmetry.space_group_name_H-M   'P 1'
#
loop_
_entity.id
_entity.type
_entity.pdbx_description
1 polymer ?
#
loop_
_entity_poly.entity_id
_entity_poly.type
_entity_poly.pdbx_seq_one_letter_code
_entity_poly.pdbx_strand_id
1 'polypeptide(L)' 'MRPTDFLAFLSGQELMIVGVLVLVLFGGAKIPQLMRGLGRGMGEFKAGLQEGKEAMDKSLEG' A
#
# COMPACT_ATOMS: atom_id res chain seq x y z
N MET A 1 16.88 18.71 -25.05
CA MET A 1 15.86 17.76 -24.56
C MET A 1 15.17 17.18 -25.77
N ARG A 2 15.25 15.87 -25.96
CA ARG A 2 14.66 15.21 -27.13
C ARG A 2 13.22 14.79 -26.78
N PRO A 3 12.26 14.85 -27.71
CA PRO A 3 10.87 14.45 -27.44
C PRO A 3 10.72 12.99 -26.97
N THR A 4 11.71 12.15 -27.24
CA THR A 4 11.80 10.76 -26.76
C THR A 4 11.96 10.66 -25.25
N ASP A 5 12.48 11.69 -24.58
CA ASP A 5 12.68 11.72 -23.12
C ASP A 5 11.31 11.73 -22.40
N PHE A 6 10.28 12.28 -23.04
CA PHE A 6 8.90 12.25 -22.53
C PHE A 6 8.22 10.88 -22.69
N LEU A 7 8.56 10.13 -23.74
CA LEU A 7 8.10 8.74 -23.91
C LEU A 7 8.87 7.78 -23.00
N ALA A 8 10.14 8.08 -22.72
CA ALA A 8 10.92 7.39 -21.70
C ALA A 8 10.30 7.59 -20.30
N PHE A 9 9.79 8.78 -19.97
CA PHE A 9 9.15 9.07 -18.67
C PHE A 9 7.97 8.16 -18.31
N LEU A 10 7.29 7.58 -19.30
CA LEU A 10 6.18 6.62 -19.12
C LEU A 10 6.66 5.15 -19.13
N SER A 11 7.95 4.92 -19.31
CA SER A 11 8.57 3.60 -19.34
C SER A 11 8.82 3.10 -17.91
N GLY A 12 8.76 1.78 -17.70
CA GLY A 12 9.00 1.17 -16.38
C GLY A 12 10.44 1.34 -15.86
N GLN A 13 11.35 1.91 -16.66
CA GLN A 13 12.75 2.07 -16.28
C GLN A 13 12.93 3.13 -15.19
N GLU A 14 12.21 4.26 -15.26
CA GLU A 14 12.21 5.27 -14.20
C GLU A 14 11.65 4.71 -12.88
N LEU A 15 10.54 3.95 -12.94
CA LEU A 15 9.98 3.30 -11.75
C LEU A 15 10.98 2.34 -11.12
N MET A 16 11.78 1.64 -11.92
CA MET A 16 12.83 0.75 -11.43
C MET A 16 13.95 1.53 -10.75
N ILE A 17 14.40 2.66 -11.34
CA ILE A 17 15.42 3.54 -10.76
C ILE A 17 14.93 4.16 -9.44
N VAL A 18 13.69 4.65 -9.39
CA VAL A 18 13.07 5.19 -8.17
C VAL A 18 12.93 4.08 -7.12
N GLY A 19 12.50 2.88 -7.53
CA GLY A 19 12.42 1.72 -6.65
C GLY A 19 13.77 1.35 -6.04
N VAL A 20 14.85 1.37 -6.82
CA VAL A 20 16.22 1.14 -6.34
C VAL A 20 16.67 2.26 -5.39
N LEU A 21 16.39 3.52 -5.70
CA LEU A 21 16.73 4.64 -4.81
C LEU A 21 16.02 4.51 -3.46
N VAL A 22 14.72 4.21 -3.48
CA VAL A 22 13.94 3.92 -2.26
C VAL A 22 14.50 2.71 -1.52
N LEU A 23 14.90 1.66 -2.24
CA LEU A 23 15.50 0.46 -1.65
C LEU A 23 16.83 0.75 -0.96
N VAL A 24 17.66 1.65 -1.51
CA VAL A 24 18.93 2.07 -0.90
C VAL A 24 18.68 2.93 0.34
N LEU A 25 17.74 3.88 0.28
CA LEU A 25 17.44 4.78 1.40
C LEU A 25 16.76 4.06 2.57
N PHE A 26 15.82 3.16 2.29
CA PHE A 26 15.03 2.48 3.31
C PHE A 26 15.55 1.08 3.64
N GLY A 27 16.33 0.46 2.76
CA GLY A 27 16.78 -0.93 2.86
C GLY A 27 15.73 -1.94 2.40
N GLY A 28 16.17 -3.05 1.81
CA GLY A 28 15.27 -4.11 1.31
C GLY A 28 14.41 -4.81 2.36
N ALA A 29 14.77 -4.71 3.63
CA ALA A 29 14.01 -5.29 4.72
C ALA A 29 12.84 -4.40 5.20
N LYS A 30 12.92 -3.07 5.02
CA LYS A 30 11.90 -2.16 5.57
C LYS A 30 10.60 -2.14 4.75
N ILE A 31 10.68 -2.25 3.43
CA ILE A 31 9.49 -2.30 2.57
C ILE A 31 8.60 -3.51 2.95
N PRO A 32 9.13 -4.76 3.06
CA PRO A 32 8.33 -5.91 3.51
C PRO A 32 7.84 -5.81 4.96
N GLN A 33 8.60 -5.18 5.86
CA GLN A 33 8.18 -4.98 7.25
C GLN A 33 7.00 -4.00 7.33
N LEU A 34 7.06 -2.89 6.59
CA LEU A 34 5.97 -1.92 6.48
C LEU A 34 4.73 -2.55 5.84
N MET A 35 4.88 -3.31 4.76
CA MET A 35 3.76 -4.02 4.13
C MET A 35 3.09 -5.02 5.08
N ARG A 36 3.88 -5.78 5.86
CA ARG A 36 3.34 -6.72 6.85
C ARG A 36 2.59 -5.99 7.97
N GLY A 37 3.15 -4.89 8.47
CA GLY A 37 2.50 -4.06 9.50
C GLY A 37 1.19 -3.45 9.00
N LEU A 38 1.22 -2.84 7.81
CA LEU A 38 0.04 -2.27 7.16
C LEU A 38 -1.02 -3.33 6.87
N GLY A 39 -0.62 -4.50 6.37
CA GLY A 39 -1.54 -5.60 6.07
C GLY A 39 -2.26 -6.14 7.31
N ARG A 40 -1.55 -6.25 8.44
CA ARG A 40 -2.18 -6.62 9.73
C ARG A 40 -3.15 -5.54 10.21
N GLY A 41 -2.73 -4.27 10.19
CA GLY A 41 -3.57 -3.15 10.60
C GLY A 41 -4.83 -3.01 9.74
N MET A 42 -4.72 -3.18 8.41
CA MET A 42 -5.89 -3.21 7.52
C MET A 42 -6.82 -4.39 7.81
N GLY A 43 -6.27 -5.55 8.19
CA GLY A 43 -7.05 -6.73 8.57
C GLY A 43 -7.87 -6.49 9.84
N GLU A 44 -7.23 -6.01 10.91
CA GLU A 44 -7.89 -5.68 12.17
C GLU A 44 -8.93 -4.56 12.00
N PHE A 45 -8.62 -3.54 11.19
CA PHE A 45 -9.56 -2.47 10.87
C PHE A 45 -10.82 -3.00 10.18
N LYS A 46 -10.66 -3.89 9.19
CA LYS A 46 -11.79 -4.48 8.47
C LYS A 46 -12.63 -5.40 9.37
N ALA A 47 -12.00 -6.17 10.26
CA ALA A 47 -12.69 -7.00 11.24
C ALA A 47 -13.54 -6.15 12.20
N GLY A 48 -12.95 -5.10 12.79
CA GLY A 48 -13.67 -4.19 13.68
C GLY A 48 -14.85 -3.47 13.00
N LEU A 49 -14.72 -3.09 11.73
CA LEU A 49 -15.84 -2.53 10.96
C LEU A 49 -16.99 -3.53 10.76
N GLN A 50 -16.66 -4.82 10.56
CA GLN A 50 -17.67 -5.86 10.36
C GLN A 50 -18.39 -6.19 11.66
N GLU A 51 -17.66 -6.36 12.77
CA GLU A 51 -18.22 -6.54 14.10
C GLU A 51 -19.13 -5.38 14.51
N GLY A 52 -18.69 -4.14 14.26
CA GLY A 52 -19.50 -2.95 14.52
C GLY A 52 -20.80 -2.91 13.70
N LYS A 53 -20.74 -3.37 12.44
CA LYS A 53 -21.91 -3.46 11.57
C LYS A 53 -22.89 -4.52 12.07
N GLU A 54 -22.41 -5.71 12.45
CA GLU A 54 -23.23 -6.79 12.99
C GLU A 54 -23.89 -6.41 14.33
N ALA A 55 -23.15 -5.71 15.20
CA ALA A 55 -23.69 -5.20 16.46
C ALA A 55 -24.81 -4.16 16.23
N MET A 56 -24.67 -3.32 15.21
CA MET A 56 -25.68 -2.34 14.84
C MET A 56 -26.94 -3.00 14.27
N ASP A 57 -26.77 -3.98 13.36
CA ASP A 57 -27.87 -4.73 12.74
C ASP A 57 -28.71 -5.48 13.79
N LYS A 58 -28.03 -6.18 14.71
CA LYS A 58 -28.69 -6.91 15.81
C LYS A 58 -29.43 -6.00 16.80
N SER A 59 -29.04 -4.73 16.88
CA SER A 59 -29.71 -3.72 17.72
C SER A 59 -30.91 -3.06 17.04
N LEU A 60 -31.07 -3.25 15.72
CA LEU A 60 -32.20 -2.74 14.94
C LEU A 60 -33.30 -3.79 14.75
N GLU A 61 -32.96 -5.08 14.90
CA GLU A 61 -33.90 -6.20 14.77
C GLU A 61 -34.59 -6.62 16.09
N GLY A 62 -34.18 -6.06 17.24
CA GLY A 62 -34.77 -6.32 18.57
C GLY A 62 -35.54 -5.12 19.11
#